data_AF-A0A562XBM0-F1
#
_entry.id   AF-A0A562XBM0-F1
#
_cell.length_a   1.000
_cell.length_b   1.000
_cell.length_c   1.000
_cell.angle_alpha   90.00
_cell.angle_beta   90.00
_cell.angle_gamma   90.00
#
_symmetry.space_group_name_H-M   'P 1'
#
loop_
_entity.id
_entity.type
_entity.pdbx_description
1 polymer ?
#
loop_
_entity_poly.entity_id
_entity_poly.type
_entity_poly.pdbx_seq_one_letter_code
_entity_poly.pdbx_strand_id
1 'polypeptide(L)'
;GIEWFIEAPDYDEDKSKGLEIIAPITSTIDGKIAQIFDIFTPSKEEINQAKKYKEFYEICDFEVVSNGYKFTSTFIDALEYIKANFKV
;
A
#
# COMPACT_ATOMS: atom_id res chain seq x y z
N GLY A 1 -11.20 0.68 -13.50
CA GLY A 1 -10.66 0.13 -12.23
C GLY A 1 -11.02 1.07 -11.11
N ILE A 2 -11.00 0.61 -9.87
CA ILE A 2 -11.05 1.48 -8.69
C ILE A 2 -9.61 1.86 -8.38
N GLU A 3 -9.33 3.16 -8.33
CA GLU A 3 -8.01 3.74 -8.03
C GLU A 3 -7.91 3.94 -6.51
N TRP A 4 -6.78 3.55 -5.92
CA TRP A 4 -6.53 3.67 -4.48
C TRP A 4 -5.30 4.54 -4.24
N PHE A 5 -5.43 5.47 -3.30
CA PHE A 5 -4.38 6.40 -2.86
C PHE A 5 -4.21 6.29 -1.35
N ILE A 6 -3.02 5.91 -0.90
CA ILE A 6 -2.63 5.85 0.52
C ILE A 6 -1.39 6.73 0.67
N GLU A 7 -1.48 7.79 1.47
CA GLU A 7 -0.39 8.76 1.70
C GLU A 7 -0.22 9.02 3.19
N ALA A 8 1.03 9.06 3.64
CA ALA A 8 1.40 9.45 5.00
C ALA A 8 1.15 10.95 5.20
N PRO A 9 0.70 11.40 6.39
CA PRO A 9 0.37 12.81 6.64
C PRO A 9 1.55 13.79 6.44
N ASP A 10 2.77 13.29 6.47
CA ASP A 10 4.04 14.01 6.36
C ASP A 10 4.78 13.73 5.03
N TYR A 11 4.05 13.26 4.00
CA TYR A 11 4.63 13.04 2.68
C TYR A 11 5.29 14.30 2.11
N ASP A 12 6.50 14.13 1.61
CA ASP A 12 7.34 15.14 0.99
C ASP A 12 8.06 14.50 -0.20
N GLU A 13 7.75 14.96 -1.42
CA GLU A 13 8.25 14.38 -2.68
C GLU A 13 9.79 14.40 -2.72
N ASP A 14 10.41 15.50 -2.29
CA ASP A 14 11.88 15.69 -2.31
C ASP A 14 12.60 14.79 -1.31
N LYS A 15 11.90 14.30 -0.28
CA LYS A 15 12.44 13.36 0.72
C LYS A 15 12.09 11.91 0.43
N SER A 16 11.17 11.67 -0.50
CA SER A 16 10.65 10.35 -0.77
C SER A 16 11.57 9.56 -1.72
N LYS A 17 11.74 8.26 -1.45
CA LYS A 17 12.43 7.33 -2.35
C LYS A 17 11.44 6.33 -2.94
N GLY A 18 11.28 6.35 -4.26
CA GLY A 18 10.48 5.37 -4.99
C GLY A 18 11.00 3.94 -4.86
N LEU A 19 10.08 2.97 -4.77
CA LEU A 19 10.33 1.54 -4.81
C LEU A 19 9.85 0.95 -6.14
N GLU A 20 10.61 0.02 -6.72
CA GLU A 20 10.25 -0.69 -7.97
C GLU A 20 9.28 -1.85 -7.68
N ILE A 21 8.10 -1.56 -7.13
CA ILE A 21 7.16 -2.62 -6.74
C ILE A 21 5.73 -2.20 -6.93
N ILE A 22 4.97 -3.13 -7.51
CA ILE A 22 3.53 -3.04 -7.77
C ILE A 22 3.29 -1.92 -8.80
N ALA A 23 2.33 -2.08 -9.71
CA ALA A 23 1.95 -0.99 -10.64
C ALA A 23 1.65 0.38 -10.00
N PRO A 24 1.39 0.55 -8.68
CA PRO A 24 1.46 1.82 -7.99
C PRO A 24 2.87 2.37 -7.72
N ILE A 25 2.99 3.70 -7.78
CA ILE A 25 4.15 4.43 -7.25
C ILE A 25 4.17 4.23 -5.73
N THR A 26 5.10 3.39 -5.26
CA THR A 26 5.36 3.22 -3.83
C THR A 26 6.56 4.09 -3.46
N SER A 27 6.45 4.90 -2.41
CA SER A 27 7.57 5.71 -1.91
C SER A 27 7.77 5.56 -0.41
N THR A 28 8.99 5.82 0.05
CA THR A 28 9.38 5.73 1.47
C THR A 28 10.05 7.00 1.97
N ILE A 29 9.82 7.36 3.23
CA ILE A 29 10.53 8.41 3.98
C ILE A 29 11.09 7.75 5.24
N ASP A 30 12.40 7.89 5.48
CA ASP A 30 13.11 7.32 6.64
C ASP A 30 12.86 5.81 6.89
N GLY A 31 12.68 5.05 5.81
CA GLY A 31 12.44 3.61 5.89
C GLY A 31 11.01 3.22 6.31
N LYS A 32 10.05 4.13 6.18
CA LYS A 32 8.62 3.88 6.32
C LYS A 32 7.91 4.14 5.01
N ILE A 33 6.81 3.43 4.75
CA ILE A 33 5.98 3.68 3.57
C ILE A 33 5.33 5.06 3.70
N ALA A 34 5.64 5.94 2.75
CA ALA A 34 5.15 7.31 2.69
C ALA A 34 3.98 7.46 1.71
N GLN A 35 3.97 6.67 0.63
CA GLN A 35 2.87 6.68 -0.33
C GLN A 35 2.76 5.34 -1.06
N ILE A 36 1.53 4.90 -1.34
CA ILE A 36 1.21 3.88 -2.34
C ILE A 36 0.04 4.42 -3.17
N PHE A 37 0.26 4.66 -4.45
CA PHE A 37 -0.74 5.27 -5.34
C PHE A 37 -0.95 4.48 -6.62
N ASP A 38 -2.21 4.27 -7.04
CA ASP A 38 -2.63 3.52 -8.23
C ASP A 38 -2.59 2.00 -8.05
N ILE A 39 -3.01 1.52 -6.86
CA ILE A 39 -3.11 0.08 -6.58
C ILE A 39 -4.30 -0.49 -7.35
N PHE A 40 -4.08 -1.05 -8.54
CA PHE A 40 -5.02 -2.02 -9.12
C PHE A 40 -5.08 -3.28 -8.26
N THR A 41 -6.16 -4.08 -8.39
CA THR A 41 -6.28 -5.37 -7.69
C THR A 41 -4.99 -6.17 -7.83
N PRO A 42 -4.18 -6.31 -6.77
CA PRO A 42 -2.80 -6.75 -6.92
C PRO A 42 -2.75 -8.23 -7.26
N SER A 43 -1.88 -8.60 -8.19
CA SER A 43 -1.60 -10.00 -8.51
C SER A 43 -0.85 -10.68 -7.36
N LYS A 44 -0.88 -12.02 -7.35
CA LYS A 44 -0.09 -12.81 -6.38
C LYS A 44 1.41 -12.54 -6.49
N GLU A 45 1.89 -12.24 -7.70
CA GLU A 45 3.31 -11.97 -7.94
C GLU A 45 3.72 -10.62 -7.34
N GLU A 46 2.93 -9.58 -7.52
CA GLU A 46 3.17 -8.26 -6.94
C GLU A 46 3.16 -8.30 -5.40
N ILE A 47 2.22 -9.03 -4.79
CA ILE A 47 2.21 -9.24 -3.32
C ILE A 47 3.48 -9.99 -2.87
N ASN A 48 3.95 -10.96 -3.65
CA ASN A 48 5.20 -11.67 -3.33
C ASN A 48 6.44 -10.77 -3.49
N GLN A 49 6.43 -9.83 -4.43
CA GLN A 49 7.50 -8.85 -4.54
C GLN A 49 7.50 -7.89 -3.34
N ALA A 50 6.32 -7.44 -2.91
CA ALA A 50 6.16 -6.58 -1.72
C ALA A 50 6.73 -7.21 -0.44
N LYS A 51 6.59 -8.53 -0.28
CA LYS A 51 7.17 -9.29 0.86
C LYS A 51 8.70 -9.23 0.96
N LYS A 52 9.41 -8.75 -0.07
CA LYS A 52 10.87 -8.56 0.00
C LYS A 52 11.28 -7.30 0.80
N TYR A 53 10.32 -6.42 1.06
CA TYR A 53 10.57 -5.11 1.65
C TYR A 53 10.08 -5.11 3.10
N LYS A 54 10.98 -4.78 4.02
CA LYS A 54 10.70 -4.80 5.47
C LYS A 54 9.62 -3.79 5.84
N GLU A 55 9.51 -2.71 5.07
CA GLU A 55 8.59 -1.59 5.26
C GLU A 55 7.13 -2.04 5.12
N PHE A 56 6.87 -3.08 4.31
CA PHE A 56 5.52 -3.63 4.13
C PHE A 56 5.03 -4.47 5.32
N TYR A 57 5.91 -4.78 6.27
CA TYR A 57 5.58 -5.49 7.51
C TYR A 57 5.33 -4.53 8.69
N GLU A 58 5.41 -3.22 8.48
CA GLU A 58 5.01 -2.25 9.51
C GLU A 58 3.51 -2.36 9.78
N ILE A 59 3.14 -2.25 11.06
CA ILE A 59 1.74 -2.23 11.49
C ILE A 59 1.19 -0.82 11.29
N CYS A 60 0.09 -0.73 10.56
CA CYS A 60 -0.58 0.52 10.21
C CYS A 60 -2.09 0.42 10.46
N ASP A 61 -2.71 1.58 10.64
CA ASP A 61 -4.17 1.70 10.69
C ASP A 61 -4.70 2.00 9.29
N PHE A 62 -5.64 1.18 8.83
CA PHE A 62 -6.28 1.29 7.53
C PHE A 62 -7.77 1.62 7.68
N GLU A 63 -8.29 2.43 6.76
CA GLU A 63 -9.71 2.73 6.65
C GLU A 63 -10.18 2.56 5.20
N VAL A 64 -11.21 1.74 5.02
CA VAL A 64 -11.88 1.56 3.73
C VAL A 64 -12.95 2.63 3.59
N VAL A 65 -12.63 3.71 2.87
CA VAL A 65 -13.50 4.91 2.77
C VAL A 65 -14.93 4.58 2.31
N SER A 66 -15.12 3.60 1.43
CA SER A 66 -16.44 3.27 0.88
C SER A 66 -17.43 2.71 1.89
N ASN A 67 -16.96 2.11 2.99
CA ASN A 67 -17.82 1.48 3.99
C ASN A 67 -17.42 1.80 5.45
N GLY A 68 -16.38 2.60 5.66
CA GLY A 68 -15.86 2.96 6.97
C GLY A 68 -15.24 1.81 7.76
N TYR A 69 -14.98 0.66 7.13
CA TYR A 69 -14.32 -0.47 7.79
C TYR A 69 -12.89 -0.09 8.13
N LYS A 70 -12.52 -0.20 9.41
CA LYS A 70 -11.18 0.10 9.91
C LYS A 70 -10.52 -1.15 10.43
N PHE A 71 -9.23 -1.31 10.17
CA PHE A 71 -8.45 -2.42 10.66
C PHE A 71 -6.98 -2.02 10.86
N THR A 72 -6.34 -2.63 11.85
CA THR A 72 -4.91 -2.44 12.14
C THR A 72 -4.16 -3.69 11.72
N SER A 73 -3.24 -3.58 10.77
CA SER A 73 -2.54 -4.74 10.21
C SER A 73 -1.28 -4.33 9.44
N THR A 74 -0.64 -5.25 8.71
CA THR A 74 0.47 -4.90 7.82
C THR A 74 -0.02 -4.41 6.46
N PHE A 75 0.85 -3.75 5.70
CA PHE A 75 0.55 -3.43 4.30
C PHE A 75 0.36 -4.69 3.45
N ILE A 76 1.06 -5.79 3.74
CA ILE A 76 0.81 -7.08 3.05
C ILE A 76 -0.62 -7.56 3.27
N ASP A 77 -1.13 -7.47 4.50
CA ASP A 77 -2.49 -7.88 4.83
C ASP A 77 -3.52 -6.97 4.15
N ALA A 78 -3.25 -5.67 4.05
CA ALA A 78 -4.07 -4.73 3.30
C ALA A 78 -4.12 -5.07 1.80
N LEU A 79 -2.99 -5.44 1.18
CA LEU A 79 -2.96 -5.87 -0.23
C LEU A 79 -3.74 -7.17 -0.47
N GLU A 80 -3.61 -8.16 0.41
CA GLU A 80 -4.40 -9.40 0.33
C GLU A 80 -5.89 -9.14 0.56
N TYR A 81 -6.24 -8.20 1.46
CA TYR A 81 -7.62 -7.73 1.64
C TYR A 81 -8.16 -7.09 0.35
N ILE A 82 -7.40 -6.21 -0.30
CA ILE A 82 -7.81 -5.58 -1.56
C ILE A 82 -8.07 -6.65 -2.63
N LYS A 83 -7.12 -7.57 -2.81
CA LYS A 83 -7.25 -8.69 -3.76
C LYS A 83 -8.45 -9.59 -3.50
N ALA A 84 -8.80 -9.84 -2.24
CA ALA A 84 -9.92 -10.70 -1.88
C ALA A 84 -11.29 -10.04 -2.10
N ASN A 85 -11.38 -8.73 -1.83
CA ASN A 85 -12.66 -8.02 -1.70
C ASN A 85 -12.99 -7.10 -2.89
N PHE A 86 -11.99 -6.61 -3.63
CA PHE A 86 -12.17 -5.70 -4.75
C PHE A 86 -11.74 -6.39 -6.04
N LYS A 87 -12.60 -7.28 -6.53
CA LYS A 87 -12.45 -7.93 -7.83
C LYS A 87 -13.04 -6.99 -8.90
N VAL A 88 -12.27 -6.73 -9.95
CA VAL A 88 -12.73 -6.08 -11.18
C VAL A 88 -13.20 -7.15 -12.16
#